data_AF-A0A3E1F1U0-F1
#
_entry.id   AF-A0A3E1F1U0-F1
#
_cell.length_a   1.000
_cell.length_b   1.000
_cell.length_c   1.000
_cell.angle_alpha   90.00
_cell.angle_beta   90.00
_cell.angle_gamma   90.00
#
_symmetry.space_group_name_H-M   'P 1'
#
loop_
_entity.id
_entity.type
_entity.pdbx_description
1 polymer ?
#
loop_
_entity_poly.entity_id
_entity_poly.type
_entity_poly.pdbx_seq_one_letter_code
_entity_poly.pdbx_strand_id
1 'polypeptide(L)'
;MDSKLIIILVIILGVLAIAQLIRVNELTRKRNKLKEEDIPKVENKFNANMMLVFMVALYAGFVYLIVKFGDVHLGPAASAHGQEIDWLYNVNWFIVISVFLLTNTLLFVFAWKYSRKEGVKAYYYAHNNKLEMVWTVIPAAVLSIIIILGLRTWNETTSKAGAEFEDIEIFAYQFAWTARYSGMNNELGKFDYKLTTAENPYGIMTKDNIERSLSLMKVGAPGQEGVKMLEEKLNDRSIIMSAQDRSDLEDQLGRKERMSRMLEAMSITYNDSLDELANDDVILEDSLVLLKGQKYNFSFRSKDVIHSAYFPHFRAQMNTVPGMTTYFKFQPIYSSDEMKEKLDDPEFEYALLCNKICGGSHYKMKMSVKVLEPEEYLAWQKTKSTYDGTPWVEDDEAEMLEYYQSISNRVVEN
;
A
#
# COMPACT_ATOMS: atom_id res chain seq x y z
N MET A 1 -10.39 -38.79 -29.98
CA MET A 1 -11.78 -38.26 -29.95
C MET A 1 -12.65 -39.08 -28.99
N ASP A 2 -12.24 -40.31 -28.71
CA ASP A 2 -12.98 -41.34 -27.98
C ASP A 2 -13.17 -41.04 -26.48
N SER A 3 -12.19 -40.44 -25.82
CA SER A 3 -12.30 -40.09 -24.39
C SER A 3 -13.37 -39.02 -24.12
N LYS A 4 -13.57 -38.07 -25.03
CA LYS A 4 -14.63 -37.04 -24.89
C LYS A 4 -16.03 -37.64 -25.03
N LEU A 5 -16.19 -38.63 -25.89
CA LEU A 5 -17.47 -39.32 -26.13
C LEU A 5 -17.85 -40.19 -24.93
N ILE A 6 -16.89 -40.89 -24.34
CA ILE A 6 -17.08 -41.67 -23.09
C ILE A 6 -17.46 -40.74 -21.92
N ILE A 7 -16.78 -39.59 -21.75
CA ILE A 7 -17.09 -38.62 -20.69
C ILE A 7 -18.54 -38.11 -20.83
N ILE A 8 -18.96 -37.75 -22.04
CA ILE A 8 -20.34 -37.29 -22.29
C ILE A 8 -21.36 -38.39 -21.96
N LEU A 9 -21.07 -39.63 -22.34
CA LEU A 9 -21.95 -40.78 -22.09
C LEU A 9 -22.07 -41.08 -20.59
N VAL A 10 -20.99 -40.98 -19.83
CA VAL A 10 -20.99 -41.12 -18.37
C VAL A 10 -21.79 -40.00 -17.70
N ILE A 11 -21.65 -38.75 -18.15
CA ILE A 11 -22.44 -37.63 -17.64
C ILE A 11 -23.93 -37.85 -17.92
N ILE A 12 -24.30 -38.25 -19.15
CA ILE A 12 -25.70 -38.52 -19.52
C ILE A 12 -26.28 -39.66 -18.66
N LEU A 13 -25.54 -40.75 -18.49
CA LEU A 13 -25.96 -41.87 -17.64
C LEU A 13 -26.08 -41.45 -16.17
N GLY A 14 -25.18 -40.61 -15.67
CA GLY A 14 -25.26 -40.03 -14.33
C GLY A 14 -26.51 -39.17 -14.15
N VAL A 15 -26.82 -38.29 -15.10
CA VAL A 15 -28.03 -37.45 -15.08
C VAL A 15 -29.29 -38.32 -15.14
N LEU A 16 -29.32 -39.33 -16.00
CA LEU A 16 -30.44 -40.26 -16.10
C LEU A 16 -30.63 -41.08 -14.82
N ALA A 17 -29.55 -41.55 -14.20
CA ALA A 17 -29.59 -42.27 -12.93
C ALA A 17 -30.16 -41.38 -11.81
N ILE A 18 -29.71 -40.12 -11.72
CA ILE A 18 -30.24 -39.15 -10.76
C ILE A 18 -31.73 -38.89 -11.03
N ALA A 19 -32.12 -38.68 -12.29
CA ALA A 19 -33.52 -38.46 -12.66
C ALA A 19 -34.42 -39.67 -12.29
N GLN A 20 -33.94 -40.89 -12.50
CA GLN A 20 -34.64 -42.11 -12.11
C GLN A 20 -34.77 -42.22 -10.59
N LEU A 21 -33.72 -41.92 -9.83
CA LEU A 21 -33.75 -41.92 -8.36
C LEU A 21 -34.76 -40.89 -7.82
N ILE A 22 -34.80 -39.68 -8.39
CA ILE A 22 -35.79 -38.65 -8.05
C ILE A 22 -37.20 -39.18 -8.30
N ARG A 23 -37.44 -39.79 -9.48
CA ARG A 23 -38.76 -40.31 -9.86
C ARG A 23 -39.22 -41.47 -8.97
N VAL A 24 -38.31 -42.36 -8.58
CA VAL A 24 -38.60 -43.43 -7.61
C VAL A 24 -38.98 -42.85 -6.25
N ASN A 25 -38.28 -41.80 -5.80
CA ASN A 25 -38.58 -41.14 -4.54
C ASN A 25 -39.96 -40.44 -4.58
N GLU A 26 -40.28 -39.73 -5.66
CA GLU A 26 -41.60 -39.12 -5.88
C GLU A 26 -42.74 -40.15 -5.84
N LEU A 27 -42.58 -41.27 -6.56
CA LEU A 27 -43.58 -42.34 -6.59
C LEU A 27 -43.77 -42.99 -5.22
N THR A 28 -42.67 -43.18 -4.48
CA THR A 28 -42.70 -43.72 -3.11
C THR A 28 -43.41 -42.76 -2.14
N ARG A 29 -43.16 -41.45 -2.25
CA ARG A 29 -43.86 -40.43 -1.46
C ARG A 29 -45.35 -40.36 -1.78
N LYS A 30 -45.73 -40.40 -3.07
CA LYS A 30 -47.14 -40.46 -3.52
C LYS A 30 -47.86 -41.68 -2.97
N ARG A 31 -47.23 -42.86 -3.00
CA ARG A 31 -47.77 -44.09 -2.42
C ARG A 31 -48.03 -43.96 -0.91
N ASN A 32 -47.12 -43.29 -0.20
CA ASN A 32 -47.19 -43.13 1.25
C ASN A 32 -48.07 -41.93 1.69
N LYS A 33 -48.74 -41.22 0.76
CA LYS A 33 -49.56 -40.02 1.03
C LYS A 33 -48.83 -38.90 1.78
N LEU A 34 -47.50 -38.85 1.67
CA LEU A 34 -46.69 -37.78 2.27
C LEU A 34 -46.84 -36.52 1.43
N LYS A 35 -47.12 -35.38 2.07
CA LYS A 35 -47.12 -34.08 1.41
C LYS A 35 -45.69 -33.61 1.14
N GLU A 36 -45.54 -32.61 0.28
CA GLU A 36 -44.22 -32.01 0.03
C GLU A 36 -43.60 -31.43 1.31
N GLU A 37 -44.43 -30.87 2.18
CA GLU A 37 -44.05 -30.30 3.48
C GLU A 37 -43.69 -31.33 4.58
N ASP A 38 -43.95 -32.61 4.34
CA ASP A 38 -43.70 -33.66 5.35
C ASP A 38 -42.23 -34.08 5.34
N ILE A 39 -41.48 -33.60 6.33
CA ILE A 39 -40.09 -33.99 6.55
C ILE A 39 -40.05 -35.28 7.41
N PRO A 40 -39.48 -36.40 6.90
CA PRO A 40 -39.35 -37.63 7.67
C PRO A 40 -38.54 -37.42 8.95
N LYS A 41 -39.00 -38.01 10.07
CA LYS A 41 -38.33 -37.86 11.39
C LYS A 41 -36.87 -38.30 11.37
N VAL A 42 -36.58 -39.39 10.65
CA VAL A 42 -35.23 -39.96 10.56
C VAL A 42 -34.29 -38.98 9.85
N GLU A 43 -34.72 -38.43 8.72
CA GLU A 43 -33.95 -37.44 7.95
C GLU A 43 -33.75 -36.15 8.73
N ASN A 44 -34.79 -35.64 9.41
CA ASN A 44 -34.67 -34.44 10.24
C ASN A 44 -33.69 -34.64 11.41
N LYS A 45 -33.76 -35.78 12.10
CA LYS A 45 -32.83 -36.10 13.21
C LYS A 45 -31.41 -36.31 12.70
N PHE A 46 -31.25 -36.94 11.54
CA PHE A 46 -29.97 -37.10 10.88
C PHE A 46 -29.34 -35.73 10.55
N ASN A 47 -30.07 -34.87 9.83
CA ASN A 47 -29.60 -33.53 9.45
C ASN A 47 -29.29 -32.67 10.68
N ALA A 48 -30.12 -32.71 11.72
CA ALA A 48 -29.87 -31.98 12.96
C ALA A 48 -28.55 -32.42 13.62
N ASN A 49 -28.31 -33.74 13.74
CA ASN A 49 -27.05 -34.25 14.30
C ASN A 49 -25.85 -33.95 13.38
N MET A 50 -26.05 -33.98 12.07
CA MET A 50 -25.02 -33.60 11.10
C MET A 50 -24.59 -32.14 11.23
N MET A 51 -25.45 -31.23 11.69
CA MET A 51 -25.04 -29.85 12.00
C MET A 51 -24.00 -29.79 13.11
N LEU A 52 -24.10 -30.65 14.14
CA LEU A 52 -23.08 -30.72 15.20
C LEU A 52 -21.78 -31.34 14.69
N VAL A 53 -21.86 -32.39 13.86
CA VAL A 53 -20.68 -32.99 13.22
C VAL A 53 -19.98 -31.96 12.34
N PHE A 54 -20.74 -31.19 11.57
CA PHE A 54 -20.22 -30.13 10.73
C PHE A 54 -19.58 -29.01 11.55
N MET A 55 -20.17 -28.61 12.69
CA MET A 55 -19.56 -27.65 13.61
C MET A 55 -18.18 -28.11 14.08
N VAL A 56 -18.06 -29.37 14.52
CA VAL A 56 -16.78 -29.94 14.95
C VAL A 56 -15.78 -29.98 13.78
N ALA A 57 -16.22 -30.40 12.60
CA ALA A 57 -15.37 -30.41 11.41
C ALA A 57 -14.92 -29.00 11.00
N LEU A 58 -15.80 -28.00 11.08
CA LEU A 58 -15.50 -26.61 10.79
C LEU A 58 -14.43 -26.07 11.75
N TYR A 59 -14.58 -26.33 13.06
CA TYR A 59 -13.61 -25.87 14.06
C TYR A 59 -12.28 -26.63 13.97
N ALA A 60 -12.32 -27.93 13.74
CA ALA A 60 -11.10 -28.70 13.49
C ALA A 60 -10.37 -28.19 12.24
N GLY A 61 -11.10 -27.91 11.15
CA GLY A 61 -10.55 -27.33 9.93
C GLY A 61 -9.99 -25.93 10.14
N PHE A 62 -10.70 -25.07 10.87
CA PHE A 62 -10.23 -23.74 11.24
C PHE A 62 -8.95 -23.79 12.06
N VAL A 63 -8.91 -24.59 13.13
CA VAL A 63 -7.72 -24.78 13.96
C VAL A 63 -6.57 -25.33 13.13
N TYR A 64 -6.83 -26.31 12.25
CA TYR A 64 -5.82 -26.82 11.33
C TYR A 64 -5.26 -25.73 10.42
N LEU A 65 -6.10 -24.87 9.83
CA LEU A 65 -5.65 -23.78 8.97
C LEU A 65 -4.82 -22.75 9.74
N ILE A 66 -5.22 -22.39 10.97
CA ILE A 66 -4.46 -21.47 11.82
C ILE A 66 -3.11 -22.09 12.22
N VAL A 67 -3.07 -23.37 12.61
CA VAL A 67 -1.81 -24.03 12.98
C VAL A 67 -0.90 -24.22 11.76
N LYS A 68 -1.47 -24.50 10.59
CA LYS A 68 -0.68 -24.80 9.39
C LYS A 68 -0.22 -23.56 8.63
N PHE A 69 -1.04 -22.51 8.60
CA PHE A 69 -0.84 -21.31 7.78
C PHE A 69 -0.87 -20.00 8.58
N GLY A 70 -1.07 -20.07 9.90
CA GLY A 70 -1.05 -18.89 10.78
C GLY A 70 0.31 -18.21 10.84
N ASP A 71 1.39 -18.87 10.46
CA ASP A 71 2.73 -18.26 10.38
C ASP A 71 3.05 -17.69 8.98
N VAL A 72 2.13 -17.77 8.01
CA VAL A 72 2.30 -17.15 6.67
C VAL A 72 2.04 -15.64 6.70
N HIS A 73 1.92 -15.07 7.90
CA HIS A 73 1.86 -13.62 8.08
C HIS A 73 3.24 -13.01 7.81
N LEU A 74 3.26 -11.71 7.58
CA LEU A 74 4.51 -10.96 7.53
C LEU A 74 5.28 -11.26 8.83
N GLY A 75 6.56 -11.64 8.73
CA GLY A 75 7.43 -11.93 9.87
C GLY A 75 7.52 -10.77 10.87
N PRO A 76 8.40 -10.82 11.88
CA PRO A 76 8.44 -9.80 12.92
C PRO A 76 8.51 -8.38 12.34
N ALA A 77 7.72 -7.47 12.89
CA ALA A 77 7.74 -6.07 12.47
C ALA A 77 9.12 -5.46 12.73
N ALA A 78 9.70 -4.87 11.69
CA ALA A 78 11.02 -4.26 11.71
C ALA A 78 10.99 -2.74 11.92
N SER A 79 9.85 -2.18 12.32
CA SER A 79 9.69 -0.78 12.68
C SER A 79 8.94 -0.60 13.99
N ALA A 80 9.16 0.53 14.66
CA ALA A 80 8.45 0.88 15.90
C ALA A 80 6.92 0.96 15.69
N HIS A 81 6.47 1.71 14.68
CA HIS A 81 5.04 1.79 14.33
C HIS A 81 4.48 0.43 13.88
N GLY A 82 5.30 -0.43 13.28
CA GLY A 82 4.89 -1.76 12.87
C GLY A 82 4.54 -2.66 14.04
N GLN A 83 5.22 -2.53 15.19
CA GLN A 83 4.86 -3.27 16.41
C GLN A 83 3.48 -2.85 16.94
N GLU A 84 3.16 -1.55 16.92
CA GLU A 84 1.84 -1.05 17.32
C GLU A 84 0.73 -1.54 16.37
N ILE A 85 1.01 -1.54 15.06
CA ILE A 85 0.09 -2.05 14.04
C ILE A 85 -0.16 -3.55 14.26
N ASP A 86 0.89 -4.34 14.49
CA ASP A 86 0.77 -5.78 14.75
C ASP A 86 -0.02 -6.04 16.06
N TRP A 87 0.13 -5.19 17.09
CA TRP A 87 -0.70 -5.26 18.29
C TRP A 87 -2.18 -5.01 17.99
N LEU A 88 -2.52 -3.94 17.27
CA LEU A 88 -3.91 -3.64 16.87
C LEU A 88 -4.50 -4.75 16.00
N TYR A 89 -3.69 -5.28 15.09
CA TYR A 89 -4.06 -6.40 14.24
C TYR A 89 -4.42 -7.65 15.06
N ASN A 90 -3.59 -7.99 16.05
CA ASN A 90 -3.82 -9.13 16.94
C ASN A 90 -5.06 -8.94 17.82
N VAL A 91 -5.30 -7.71 18.33
CA VAL A 91 -6.54 -7.37 19.05
C VAL A 91 -7.77 -7.60 18.16
N ASN A 92 -7.72 -7.17 16.89
CA ASN A 92 -8.81 -7.36 15.96
C ASN A 92 -9.06 -8.84 15.66
N TRP A 93 -8.00 -9.62 15.42
CA TRP A 93 -8.11 -11.08 15.26
C TRP A 93 -8.77 -11.75 16.45
N PHE A 94 -8.37 -11.41 17.68
CA PHE A 94 -8.97 -11.97 18.88
C PHE A 94 -10.48 -11.70 18.94
N ILE A 95 -10.91 -10.48 18.63
CA ILE A 95 -12.32 -10.08 18.61
C ILE A 95 -13.08 -10.85 17.54
N VAL A 96 -12.58 -10.87 16.30
CA VAL A 96 -13.23 -11.54 15.17
C VAL A 96 -13.34 -13.05 15.39
N ILE A 97 -12.27 -13.70 15.85
CA ILE A 97 -12.27 -15.15 16.14
C ILE A 97 -13.27 -15.47 17.25
N SER A 98 -13.31 -14.66 18.32
CA SER A 98 -14.26 -14.85 19.41
C SER A 98 -15.72 -14.76 18.94
N VAL A 99 -16.04 -13.74 18.14
CA VAL A 99 -17.39 -13.58 17.56
C VAL A 99 -17.70 -14.70 16.57
N PHE A 100 -16.75 -15.10 15.74
CA PHE A 100 -16.89 -16.21 14.80
C PHE A 100 -17.23 -17.52 15.53
N LEU A 101 -16.48 -17.89 16.58
CA LEU A 101 -16.72 -19.09 17.36
C LEU A 101 -18.08 -19.03 18.06
N LEU A 102 -18.41 -17.90 18.70
CA LEU A 102 -19.67 -17.71 19.41
C LEU A 102 -20.87 -17.83 18.46
N THR A 103 -20.89 -17.06 17.37
CA THR A 103 -22.03 -17.00 16.45
C THR A 103 -22.24 -18.31 15.71
N ASN A 104 -21.17 -18.99 15.28
CA ASN A 104 -21.28 -20.31 14.66
C ASN A 104 -21.74 -21.36 15.67
N THR A 105 -21.25 -21.34 16.91
CA THR A 105 -21.70 -22.29 17.95
C THR A 105 -23.20 -22.12 18.19
N LEU A 106 -23.66 -20.86 18.36
CA LEU A 106 -25.08 -20.57 18.53
C LEU A 106 -25.90 -21.04 17.34
N LEU A 107 -25.44 -20.79 16.11
CA LEU A 107 -26.11 -21.23 14.89
C LEU A 107 -26.30 -22.75 14.86
N PHE A 108 -25.22 -23.53 15.01
CA PHE A 108 -25.30 -24.99 14.92
C PHE A 108 -26.04 -25.62 16.10
N VAL A 109 -25.84 -25.11 17.33
CA VAL A 109 -26.57 -25.58 18.51
C VAL A 109 -28.05 -25.28 18.39
N PHE A 110 -28.44 -24.12 17.87
CA PHE A 110 -29.85 -23.77 17.70
C PHE A 110 -30.50 -24.60 16.59
N ALA A 111 -29.81 -24.79 15.46
CA ALA A 111 -30.27 -25.67 14.39
C ALA A 111 -30.50 -27.11 14.88
N TRP A 112 -29.61 -27.62 15.74
CA TRP A 112 -29.75 -28.93 16.36
C TRP A 112 -30.88 -28.98 17.40
N LYS A 113 -30.87 -28.08 18.39
CA LYS A 113 -31.78 -28.04 19.54
C LYS A 113 -33.24 -27.78 19.14
N TYR A 114 -33.44 -26.89 18.17
CA TYR A 114 -34.75 -26.46 17.69
C TYR A 114 -35.14 -27.11 16.34
N SER A 115 -34.52 -28.24 16.01
CA SER A 115 -34.96 -29.08 14.87
C SER A 115 -36.42 -29.50 14.98
N ARG A 116 -37.09 -29.72 13.84
CA ARG A 116 -38.54 -29.98 13.76
C ARG A 116 -38.95 -31.17 14.64
N LYS A 117 -39.98 -30.99 15.46
CA LYS A 117 -40.63 -32.08 16.21
C LYS A 117 -42.07 -32.21 15.74
N GLU A 118 -42.49 -33.42 15.37
CA GLU A 118 -43.86 -33.68 14.93
C GLU A 118 -44.86 -33.33 16.05
N GLY A 119 -45.95 -32.65 15.70
CA GLY A 119 -46.99 -32.23 16.63
C GLY A 119 -46.63 -31.03 17.51
N VAL A 120 -45.38 -30.53 17.45
CA VAL A 120 -44.95 -29.35 18.21
C VAL A 120 -44.98 -28.12 17.31
N LYS A 121 -45.80 -27.12 17.67
CA LYS A 121 -45.79 -25.83 16.98
C LYS A 121 -44.54 -25.04 17.36
N ALA A 122 -43.93 -24.38 16.37
CA ALA A 122 -42.81 -23.48 16.62
C ALA A 122 -43.26 -22.36 17.58
N TYR A 123 -42.43 -22.07 18.59
CA TYR A 123 -42.67 -20.94 19.45
C TYR A 123 -42.43 -19.65 18.67
N TYR A 124 -43.49 -18.86 18.48
CA TYR A 124 -43.40 -17.59 17.79
C TYR A 124 -42.94 -16.51 18.78
N TYR A 125 -41.73 -15.99 18.56
CA TYR A 125 -41.12 -14.96 19.38
C TYR A 125 -40.63 -13.83 18.47
N ALA A 126 -41.44 -12.77 18.35
CA ALA A 126 -41.23 -11.76 17.32
C ALA A 126 -40.17 -10.72 17.66
N HIS A 127 -40.00 -10.35 18.94
CA HIS A 127 -39.08 -9.30 19.36
C HIS A 127 -38.67 -9.45 20.82
N ASN A 128 -37.50 -8.90 21.14
CA ASN A 128 -37.05 -8.70 22.51
C ASN A 128 -36.16 -7.46 22.57
N ASN A 129 -36.75 -6.34 22.96
CA ASN A 129 -36.07 -5.06 23.02
C ASN A 129 -34.79 -5.08 23.88
N LYS A 130 -34.73 -5.92 24.92
CA LYS A 130 -33.51 -6.05 25.75
C LYS A 130 -32.40 -6.75 24.98
N LEU A 131 -32.70 -7.85 24.29
CA LEU A 131 -31.72 -8.59 23.49
C LEU A 131 -31.26 -7.77 22.29
N GLU A 132 -32.21 -7.08 21.65
CA GLU A 132 -31.95 -6.15 20.55
C GLU A 132 -31.03 -5.00 20.96
N MET A 133 -31.24 -4.45 22.15
CA MET A 133 -30.35 -3.44 22.72
C MET A 133 -28.94 -3.99 22.95
N VAL A 134 -28.81 -5.20 23.51
CA VAL A 134 -27.51 -5.83 23.80
C VAL A 134 -26.69 -6.04 22.53
N TRP A 135 -27.25 -6.66 21.49
CA TRP A 135 -26.52 -6.92 20.24
C TRP A 135 -26.33 -5.68 19.37
N THR A 136 -26.94 -4.55 19.72
CA THR A 136 -26.72 -3.27 19.01
C THR A 136 -25.64 -2.46 19.72
N VAL A 137 -25.76 -2.30 21.03
CA VAL A 137 -24.86 -1.48 21.84
C VAL A 137 -23.47 -2.11 21.95
N ILE A 138 -23.37 -3.43 22.17
CA ILE A 138 -22.07 -4.08 22.33
C ILE A 138 -21.22 -3.96 21.05
N PRO A 139 -21.69 -4.34 19.85
CA PRO A 139 -20.89 -4.18 18.63
C PRO A 139 -20.57 -2.71 18.33
N ALA A 140 -21.52 -1.80 18.55
CA ALA A 140 -21.27 -0.37 18.36
C ALA A 140 -20.14 0.15 19.28
N ALA A 141 -20.14 -0.23 20.56
CA ALA A 141 -19.09 0.15 21.51
C ALA A 141 -17.72 -0.43 21.13
N VAL A 142 -17.68 -1.73 20.80
CA VAL A 142 -16.44 -2.41 20.39
C VAL A 142 -15.85 -1.78 19.13
N LEU A 143 -16.67 -1.56 18.09
CA LEU A 143 -16.24 -0.91 16.86
C LEU A 143 -15.76 0.52 17.12
N SER A 144 -16.46 1.28 17.96
CA SER A 144 -16.05 2.65 18.32
C SER A 144 -14.66 2.69 18.95
N ILE A 145 -14.36 1.77 19.87
CA ILE A 145 -13.04 1.67 20.51
C ILE A 145 -11.96 1.35 19.46
N ILE A 146 -12.20 0.36 18.60
CA ILE A 146 -11.23 -0.02 17.55
C ILE A 146 -10.97 1.14 16.59
N ILE A 147 -12.02 1.87 16.17
CA ILE A 147 -11.90 3.03 15.29
C ILE A 147 -11.05 4.13 15.94
N ILE A 148 -11.28 4.44 17.22
CA ILE A 148 -10.50 5.45 17.94
C ILE A 148 -9.02 5.06 18.00
N LEU A 149 -8.72 3.81 18.34
CA LEU A 149 -7.35 3.30 18.38
C LEU A 149 -6.69 3.35 16.99
N GLY A 150 -7.39 2.89 15.96
CA GLY A 150 -6.89 2.91 14.58
C GLY A 150 -6.65 4.32 14.06
N LEU A 151 -7.55 5.26 14.33
CA LEU A 151 -7.39 6.67 13.94
C LEU A 151 -6.22 7.34 14.68
N ARG A 152 -6.00 7.01 15.95
CA ARG A 152 -4.85 7.51 16.71
C ARG A 152 -3.54 7.05 16.08
N THR A 153 -3.35 5.75 15.87
CA THR A 153 -2.14 5.20 15.24
C THR A 153 -1.94 5.74 13.82
N TRP A 154 -3.02 5.87 13.04
CA TRP A 154 -2.96 6.47 11.71
C TRP A 154 -2.48 7.93 11.76
N ASN A 155 -3.07 8.76 12.62
CA ASN A 155 -2.71 10.18 12.73
C ASN A 155 -1.29 10.37 13.28
N GLU A 156 -0.90 9.54 14.24
CA GLU A 156 0.45 9.55 14.81
C GLU A 156 1.51 9.27 13.74
N THR A 157 1.23 8.32 12.85
CA THR A 157 2.16 7.88 11.79
C THR A 157 2.13 8.76 10.55
N THR A 158 0.97 9.34 10.17
CA THR A 158 0.81 10.05 8.87
C THR A 158 0.75 11.57 8.96
N SER A 159 0.77 12.12 10.17
CA SER A 159 0.92 13.57 10.38
C SER A 159 2.32 14.04 10.02
N LYS A 160 2.46 15.35 9.76
CA LYS A 160 3.78 15.97 9.57
C LYS A 160 4.65 15.74 10.80
N ALA A 161 5.89 15.32 10.58
CA ALA A 161 6.85 15.07 11.63
C ALA A 161 7.37 16.37 12.29
N GLY A 162 7.89 16.23 13.50
CA GLY A 162 8.66 17.28 14.18
C GLY A 162 10.11 17.31 13.70
N ALA A 163 10.89 18.25 14.25
CA ALA A 163 12.29 18.48 13.86
C ALA A 163 13.24 17.33 14.25
N GLU A 164 12.79 16.39 15.11
CA GLU A 164 13.54 15.20 15.50
C GLU A 164 13.56 14.09 14.44
N PHE A 165 12.84 14.27 13.33
CA PHE A 165 12.78 13.32 12.23
C PHE A 165 13.65 13.80 11.06
N GLU A 166 14.44 12.90 10.49
CA GLU A 166 15.21 13.15 9.27
C GLU A 166 14.30 13.11 8.03
N ASP A 167 14.34 14.16 7.20
CA ASP A 167 13.53 14.29 6.00
C ASP A 167 14.15 13.50 4.84
N ILE A 168 13.41 12.53 4.34
CA ILE A 168 13.74 11.77 3.12
C ILE A 168 12.52 11.81 2.20
N GLU A 169 12.74 12.09 0.93
CA GLU A 169 11.74 12.03 -0.11
C GLU A 169 11.87 10.73 -0.91
N ILE A 170 10.74 10.04 -1.09
CA ILE A 170 10.61 8.90 -1.99
C ILE A 170 9.81 9.34 -3.22
N PHE A 171 10.52 9.53 -4.32
CA PHE A 171 9.97 9.98 -5.59
C PHE A 171 9.64 8.79 -6.50
N ALA A 172 8.40 8.72 -6.98
CA ALA A 172 7.90 7.62 -7.81
C ALA A 172 7.70 8.02 -9.27
N TYR A 173 8.03 7.12 -10.19
CA TYR A 173 7.70 7.24 -11.61
C TYR A 173 7.62 5.85 -12.26
N GLN A 174 7.00 5.75 -13.43
CA GLN A 174 6.94 4.50 -14.20
C GLN A 174 8.34 4.16 -14.74
N PHE A 175 9.03 3.11 -14.29
CA PHE A 175 8.72 2.16 -13.21
C PHE A 175 9.91 2.01 -12.27
N ALA A 176 10.17 3.04 -11.47
CA ALA A 176 11.27 3.09 -10.51
C ALA A 176 10.97 4.07 -9.37
N TRP A 177 11.81 3.99 -8.36
CA TRP A 177 11.80 4.88 -7.21
C TRP A 177 13.12 5.66 -7.20
N THR A 178 13.11 6.83 -6.57
CA THR A 178 14.34 7.55 -6.22
C THR A 178 14.20 8.00 -4.76
N ALA A 179 15.25 7.78 -3.98
CA ALA A 179 15.38 8.31 -2.63
C ALA A 179 16.18 9.61 -2.69
N ARG A 180 15.64 10.70 -2.13
CA ARG A 180 16.31 11.99 -1.99
C ARG A 180 16.41 12.31 -0.50
N TYR A 181 17.63 12.42 0.00
CA TYR A 181 17.93 12.70 1.40
C TYR A 181 18.18 14.20 1.51
N SER A 182 17.70 14.79 2.60
CA SER A 182 18.14 16.13 2.99
C SER A 182 19.62 16.15 3.34
N GLY A 183 20.24 17.31 3.19
CA GLY A 183 21.59 17.55 3.68
C GLY A 183 21.65 17.59 5.21
N MET A 184 22.79 18.03 5.74
CA MET A 184 23.01 18.11 7.20
C MET A 184 22.10 19.12 7.92
N ASN A 185 21.47 20.02 7.17
CA ASN A 185 20.47 20.96 7.69
C ASN A 185 19.09 20.31 7.93
N ASN A 186 18.90 19.06 7.50
CA ASN A 186 17.64 18.32 7.56
C ASN A 186 16.47 19.04 6.87
N GLU A 187 16.74 19.80 5.79
CA GLU A 187 15.71 20.44 4.97
C GLU A 187 15.89 20.06 3.50
N LEU A 188 14.85 19.47 2.90
CA LEU A 188 14.87 19.16 1.48
C LEU A 188 14.72 20.42 0.61
N GLY A 189 15.49 20.45 -0.48
CA GLY A 189 15.35 21.47 -1.52
C GLY A 189 13.93 21.54 -2.07
N LYS A 190 13.45 22.76 -2.30
CA LYS A 190 12.08 22.95 -2.79
C LYS A 190 11.95 22.43 -4.23
N PHE A 191 10.74 22.04 -4.61
CA PHE A 191 10.45 21.53 -5.96
C PHE A 191 9.18 22.19 -6.53
N ASP A 192 9.10 22.25 -7.87
CA ASP A 192 7.87 22.54 -8.60
C ASP A 192 7.79 21.66 -9.85
N TYR A 193 6.64 21.03 -10.08
CA TYR A 193 6.45 20.12 -11.22
C TYR A 193 6.68 20.81 -12.58
N LYS A 194 6.52 22.14 -12.66
CA LYS A 194 6.76 22.92 -13.89
C LYS A 194 8.23 22.92 -14.31
N LEU A 195 9.16 22.64 -13.40
CA LEU A 195 10.59 22.52 -13.68
C LEU A 195 11.01 21.12 -14.10
N THR A 196 10.07 20.19 -14.25
CA THR A 196 10.37 18.82 -14.67
C THR A 196 10.84 18.82 -16.12
N THR A 197 12.12 18.52 -16.34
CA THR A 197 12.74 18.39 -17.65
C THR A 197 13.50 17.07 -17.74
N ALA A 198 14.14 16.79 -18.89
CA ALA A 198 15.00 15.61 -19.04
C ALA A 198 16.21 15.67 -18.09
N GLU A 199 16.73 16.88 -17.84
CA GLU A 199 17.91 17.07 -16.97
C GLU A 199 17.54 17.44 -15.53
N ASN A 200 16.28 17.76 -15.25
CA ASN A 200 15.74 17.97 -13.91
C ASN A 200 14.50 17.09 -13.69
N PRO A 201 14.66 15.76 -13.60
CA PRO A 201 13.53 14.83 -13.57
C PRO A 201 12.69 14.93 -12.29
N TYR A 202 13.21 15.54 -11.22
CA TYR A 202 12.58 15.67 -9.90
C TYR A 202 11.89 17.02 -9.68
N GLY A 203 12.12 17.98 -10.59
CA GLY A 203 11.58 19.34 -10.52
C GLY A 203 12.20 20.21 -9.43
N ILE A 204 13.48 19.98 -9.10
CA ILE A 204 14.20 20.73 -8.06
C ILE A 204 14.31 22.20 -8.47
N MET A 205 14.00 23.10 -7.54
CA MET A 205 14.06 24.53 -7.74
C MET A 205 15.46 25.05 -7.46
N THR A 206 16.26 25.16 -8.52
CA THR A 206 17.48 25.97 -8.51
C THR A 206 17.39 27.07 -9.56
N LYS A 207 18.22 28.11 -9.43
CA LYS A 207 18.32 29.18 -10.44
C LYS A 207 18.56 28.61 -11.83
N ASP A 208 19.55 27.72 -11.95
CA ASP A 208 19.92 27.08 -13.21
C ASP A 208 18.76 26.26 -13.80
N ASN A 209 18.01 25.55 -12.97
CA ASN A 209 16.86 24.77 -13.40
C ASN A 209 15.69 25.64 -13.86
N ILE A 210 15.46 26.79 -13.21
CA ILE A 210 14.44 27.77 -13.61
C ILE A 210 14.82 28.41 -14.95
N GLU A 211 16.05 28.92 -15.07
CA GLU A 211 16.54 29.57 -16.28
C GLU A 211 16.56 28.61 -17.47
N ARG A 212 16.99 27.36 -17.25
CA ARG A 212 16.98 26.33 -18.29
C ARG A 212 15.57 25.95 -18.71
N SER A 213 14.65 25.74 -17.77
CA SER A 213 13.25 25.46 -18.09
C SER A 213 12.63 26.60 -18.89
N LEU A 214 12.94 27.85 -18.54
CA LEU A 214 12.49 29.03 -19.27
C LEU A 214 13.08 29.07 -20.69
N SER A 215 14.37 28.77 -20.84
CA SER A 215 15.04 28.68 -22.14
C SER A 215 14.41 27.60 -23.03
N LEU A 216 14.14 26.42 -22.49
CA LEU A 216 13.47 25.32 -23.21
C LEU A 216 12.07 25.71 -23.68
N MET A 217 11.32 26.49 -22.89
CA MET A 217 10.00 26.99 -23.31
C MET A 217 10.13 28.05 -24.42
N LYS A 218 11.08 28.98 -24.30
CA LYS A 218 11.24 30.10 -25.25
C LYS A 218 11.87 29.68 -26.58
N VAL A 219 12.94 28.90 -26.52
CA VAL A 219 13.79 28.55 -27.67
C VAL A 219 13.46 27.15 -28.18
N GLY A 220 13.21 26.20 -27.29
CA GLY A 220 12.94 24.80 -27.64
C GLY A 220 14.10 23.88 -27.25
N ALA A 221 13.79 22.59 -27.11
CA ALA A 221 14.76 21.51 -26.96
C ALA A 221 15.13 20.92 -28.34
N PRO A 222 16.20 20.12 -28.48
CA PRO A 222 16.44 19.37 -29.71
C PRO A 222 15.20 18.57 -30.14
N GLY A 223 14.68 18.87 -31.35
CA GLY A 223 13.47 18.23 -31.88
C GLY A 223 12.14 18.75 -31.31
N GLN A 224 12.15 19.83 -30.53
CA GLN A 224 10.94 20.47 -29.98
C GLN A 224 10.94 21.96 -30.26
N GLU A 225 9.77 22.50 -30.60
CA GLU A 225 9.63 23.93 -30.90
C GLU A 225 9.41 24.74 -29.63
N GLY A 226 10.19 25.81 -29.48
CA GLY A 226 9.94 26.85 -28.48
C GLY A 226 8.91 27.88 -28.95
N VAL A 227 8.54 28.81 -28.06
CA VAL A 227 7.67 29.95 -28.36
C VAL A 227 8.14 30.70 -29.62
N LYS A 228 9.42 31.07 -29.69
CA LYS A 228 9.96 31.85 -30.81
C LYS A 228 9.80 31.13 -32.15
N MET A 229 10.08 29.83 -32.18
CA MET A 229 9.96 29.02 -33.39
C MET A 229 8.50 28.90 -33.86
N LEU A 230 7.56 28.77 -32.91
CA LEU A 230 6.13 28.69 -33.21
C LEU A 230 5.60 30.03 -33.73
N GLU A 231 5.99 31.14 -33.11
CA GLU A 231 5.65 32.49 -33.57
C GLU A 231 6.18 32.73 -34.99
N GLU A 232 7.44 32.36 -35.27
CA GLU A 232 8.03 32.48 -36.59
C GLU A 232 7.25 31.67 -37.63
N LYS A 233 6.90 30.42 -37.33
CA LYS A 233 6.11 29.55 -38.23
C LYS A 233 4.71 30.09 -38.51
N LEU A 234 4.01 30.58 -37.49
CA LEU A 234 2.67 31.13 -37.62
C LEU A 234 2.63 32.45 -38.40
N ASN A 235 3.74 33.20 -38.38
CA ASN A 235 3.89 34.48 -39.08
C ASN A 235 4.54 34.34 -40.47
N ASP A 236 5.15 33.21 -40.78
CA ASP A 236 5.77 32.94 -42.08
C ASP A 236 4.70 32.72 -43.17
N ARG A 237 4.58 33.70 -44.06
CA ARG A 237 3.63 33.68 -45.18
C ARG A 237 3.98 32.67 -46.27
N SER A 238 5.18 32.09 -46.26
CA SER A 238 5.60 31.05 -47.19
C SER A 238 5.09 29.66 -46.81
N ILE A 239 4.71 29.47 -45.55
CA ILE A 239 4.18 28.21 -45.03
C ILE A 239 2.68 28.15 -45.28
N ILE A 240 2.27 27.27 -46.20
CA ILE A 240 0.85 26.97 -46.43
C ILE A 240 0.44 25.90 -45.41
N MET A 241 -0.47 26.27 -44.51
CA MET A 241 -1.00 25.40 -43.46
C MET A 241 -2.52 25.28 -43.58
N SER A 242 -3.08 24.13 -43.21
CA SER A 242 -4.52 23.99 -43.09
C SER A 242 -5.03 24.81 -41.89
N ALA A 243 -6.34 25.09 -41.85
CA ALA A 243 -6.94 25.77 -40.70
C ALA A 243 -6.75 24.97 -39.40
N GLN A 244 -6.75 23.64 -39.47
CA GLN A 244 -6.54 22.77 -38.32
C GLN A 244 -5.10 22.86 -37.82
N ASP A 245 -4.11 22.72 -38.71
CA ASP A 245 -2.69 22.80 -38.33
C ASP A 245 -2.35 24.16 -37.69
N ARG A 246 -2.93 25.24 -38.22
CA ARG A 246 -2.79 26.57 -37.66
C ARG A 246 -3.35 26.65 -36.24
N SER A 247 -4.57 26.15 -36.04
CA SER A 247 -5.21 26.12 -34.71
C SER A 247 -4.38 25.32 -33.71
N ASP A 248 -3.85 24.17 -34.13
CA ASP A 248 -3.04 23.30 -33.27
C ASP A 248 -1.71 23.99 -32.84
N LEU A 249 -1.07 24.71 -33.77
CA LEU A 249 0.13 25.51 -33.49
C LEU A 249 -0.18 26.71 -32.59
N GLU A 250 -1.29 27.43 -32.80
CA GLU A 250 -1.73 28.54 -31.95
C GLU A 250 -2.02 28.05 -30.51
N ASP A 251 -2.67 26.89 -30.37
CA ASP A 251 -2.91 26.25 -29.07
C ASP A 251 -1.61 25.83 -28.39
N GLN A 252 -0.65 25.28 -29.15
CA GLN A 252 0.67 24.92 -28.63
C GLN A 252 1.45 26.15 -28.17
N LEU A 253 1.45 27.22 -28.96
CA LEU A 253 2.05 28.50 -28.62
C LEU A 253 1.44 29.04 -27.33
N GLY A 254 0.11 29.13 -27.25
CA GLY A 254 -0.58 29.63 -26.06
C GLY A 254 -0.29 28.84 -24.78
N ARG A 255 -0.12 27.50 -24.88
CA ARG A 255 0.33 26.67 -23.74
C ARG A 255 1.75 27.02 -23.30
N LYS A 256 2.69 27.15 -24.24
CA LYS A 256 4.10 27.44 -23.95
C LYS A 256 4.29 28.87 -23.43
N GLU A 257 3.56 29.84 -23.94
CA GLU A 257 3.55 31.22 -23.42
C GLU A 257 3.04 31.29 -21.97
N ARG A 258 1.96 30.56 -21.64
CA ARG A 258 1.47 30.49 -20.26
C ARG A 258 2.52 29.88 -19.34
N MET A 259 3.18 28.80 -19.78
CA MET A 259 4.26 28.18 -19.00
C MET A 259 5.46 29.12 -18.85
N SER A 260 5.91 29.77 -19.93
CA SER A 260 7.00 30.74 -19.90
C SER A 260 6.72 31.88 -18.92
N ARG A 261 5.49 32.41 -18.88
CA ARG A 261 5.10 33.45 -17.91
C ARG A 261 5.14 32.95 -16.46
N MET A 262 4.74 31.71 -16.20
CA MET A 262 4.85 31.12 -14.87
C MET A 262 6.32 30.96 -14.45
N LEU A 263 7.18 30.52 -15.36
CA LEU A 263 8.63 30.37 -15.12
C LEU A 263 9.34 31.71 -14.94
N GLU A 264 8.94 32.75 -15.69
CA GLU A 264 9.41 34.12 -15.48
C GLU A 264 9.02 34.64 -14.09
N ALA A 265 7.77 34.42 -13.68
CA ALA A 265 7.34 34.79 -12.34
C ALA A 265 8.16 34.06 -11.26
N MET A 266 8.43 32.75 -11.44
CA MET A 266 9.30 31.98 -10.55
C MET A 266 10.72 32.55 -10.48
N SER A 267 11.30 32.91 -11.63
CA SER A 267 12.63 33.52 -11.72
C SER A 267 12.69 34.88 -11.01
N ILE A 268 11.60 35.66 -11.03
CA ILE A 268 11.52 36.95 -10.32
C ILE A 268 11.41 36.74 -8.80
N THR A 269 10.68 35.72 -8.35
CA THR A 269 10.48 35.42 -6.92
C THR A 269 11.57 34.53 -6.31
N TYR A 270 12.54 34.12 -7.11
CA TYR A 270 13.66 33.28 -6.69
C TYR A 270 14.49 33.95 -5.58
N ASN A 271 15.08 33.13 -4.70
CA ASN A 271 16.04 33.55 -3.70
C ASN A 271 17.19 32.52 -3.60
N ASP A 272 18.36 32.96 -3.15
CA ASP A 272 19.58 32.13 -3.11
C ASP A 272 19.49 30.97 -2.11
N SER A 273 18.63 31.06 -1.09
CA SER A 273 18.42 29.94 -0.16
C SER A 273 17.78 28.71 -0.83
N LEU A 274 17.11 28.87 -1.98
CA LEU A 274 16.59 27.72 -2.73
C LEU A 274 17.72 26.86 -3.28
N ASP A 275 18.79 27.49 -3.78
CA ASP A 275 19.96 26.78 -4.29
C ASP A 275 20.71 26.10 -3.13
N GLU A 276 20.88 26.80 -2.00
CA GLU A 276 21.53 26.22 -0.81
C GLU A 276 20.83 24.94 -0.32
N LEU A 277 19.49 24.96 -0.22
CA LEU A 277 18.68 23.81 0.19
C LEU A 277 18.62 22.70 -0.85
N ALA A 278 18.88 22.99 -2.12
CA ALA A 278 18.81 22.01 -3.19
C ALA A 278 20.17 21.34 -3.44
N ASN A 279 21.24 22.10 -3.26
CA ASN A 279 22.60 21.68 -3.56
C ASN A 279 23.14 20.67 -2.54
N ASP A 280 22.63 20.68 -1.31
CA ASP A 280 23.02 19.77 -0.24
C ASP A 280 22.23 18.45 -0.21
N ASP A 281 21.18 18.33 -1.02
CA ASP A 281 20.41 17.09 -1.13
C ASP A 281 21.25 15.95 -1.72
N VAL A 282 20.99 14.71 -1.31
CA VAL A 282 21.64 13.52 -1.88
C VAL A 282 20.59 12.68 -2.61
N ILE A 283 20.82 12.36 -3.88
CA ILE A 283 19.85 11.64 -4.73
C ILE A 283 20.38 10.25 -5.08
N LEU A 284 19.60 9.22 -4.76
CA LEU A 284 19.91 7.82 -5.02
C LEU A 284 18.77 7.13 -5.78
N GLU A 285 19.05 6.60 -6.96
CA GLU A 285 18.05 5.98 -7.83
C GLU A 285 17.86 4.47 -7.59
N ASP A 286 18.84 3.81 -6.98
CA ASP A 286 18.95 2.35 -6.95
C ASP A 286 18.67 1.73 -5.57
N SER A 287 18.81 2.50 -4.50
CA SER A 287 18.71 2.02 -3.13
C SER A 287 18.23 3.06 -2.13
N LEU A 288 17.49 2.59 -1.12
CA LEU A 288 17.18 3.34 0.10
C LEU A 288 18.03 2.75 1.23
N VAL A 289 18.86 3.56 1.86
CA VAL A 289 19.71 3.14 2.99
C VAL A 289 19.32 3.96 4.19
N LEU A 290 19.07 3.29 5.30
CA LEU A 290 18.57 3.89 6.54
C LEU A 290 19.50 3.49 7.69
N LEU A 291 19.60 4.35 8.69
CA LEU A 291 20.24 4.06 9.95
C LEU A 291 19.23 3.40 10.89
N LYS A 292 19.63 2.31 11.54
CA LYS A 292 18.83 1.67 12.59
C LYS A 292 18.53 2.66 13.71
N GLY A 293 17.25 2.73 14.10
CA GLY A 293 16.75 3.57 15.18
C GLY A 293 16.48 5.02 14.82
N GLN A 294 16.98 5.49 13.68
CA GLN A 294 16.74 6.84 13.24
C GLN A 294 15.27 7.06 12.91
N LYS A 295 14.74 8.19 13.36
CA LYS A 295 13.37 8.60 13.04
C LYS A 295 13.40 9.37 11.74
N TYR A 296 12.62 8.92 10.78
CA TYR A 296 12.51 9.51 9.44
C TYR A 296 11.12 10.04 9.17
N ASN A 297 11.04 11.18 8.51
CA ASN A 297 9.83 11.69 7.91
C ASN A 297 9.90 11.41 6.40
N PHE A 298 9.24 10.35 5.96
CA PHE A 298 9.14 10.07 4.55
C PHE A 298 8.10 10.96 3.91
N SER A 299 8.53 11.79 2.96
CA SER A 299 7.64 12.48 2.04
C SER A 299 7.55 11.69 0.74
N PHE A 300 6.36 11.57 0.16
CA PHE A 300 6.17 10.81 -1.08
C PHE A 300 5.59 11.68 -2.17
N ARG A 301 6.18 11.58 -3.36
CA ARG A 301 5.71 12.26 -4.57
C ARG A 301 5.64 11.29 -5.75
N SER A 302 4.85 11.67 -6.73
CA SER A 302 4.80 10.97 -8.01
C SER A 302 4.94 11.94 -9.18
N LYS A 303 5.74 11.54 -10.17
CA LYS A 303 5.94 12.25 -11.42
C LYS A 303 4.74 12.14 -12.36
N ASP A 304 4.10 10.97 -12.40
CA ASP A 304 3.22 10.58 -13.50
C ASP A 304 1.84 10.10 -13.04
N VAL A 305 1.74 8.88 -12.51
CA VAL A 305 0.50 8.23 -12.10
C VAL A 305 0.51 7.93 -10.61
N ILE A 306 -0.60 7.45 -10.05
CA ILE A 306 -0.63 7.05 -8.65
C ILE A 306 0.20 5.76 -8.48
N HIS A 307 1.15 5.78 -7.54
CA HIS A 307 1.81 4.58 -7.03
C HIS A 307 1.45 4.40 -5.55
N SER A 308 1.97 3.35 -4.92
CA SER A 308 1.92 3.21 -3.47
C SER A 308 3.20 2.59 -2.99
N ALA A 309 3.96 3.36 -2.20
CA ALA A 309 5.17 2.89 -1.55
C ALA A 309 4.76 1.90 -0.46
N TYR A 310 5.21 0.66 -0.59
CA TYR A 310 4.90 -0.41 0.36
C TYR A 310 6.19 -1.05 0.87
N PHE A 311 6.31 -1.07 2.19
CA PHE A 311 7.44 -1.61 2.95
C PHE A 311 6.91 -2.77 3.83
N PRO A 312 6.91 -4.02 3.31
CA PRO A 312 6.16 -5.12 3.93
C PRO A 312 6.58 -5.41 5.39
N HIS A 313 7.88 -5.53 5.63
CA HIS A 313 8.43 -5.87 6.95
C HIS A 313 8.35 -4.72 7.96
N PHE A 314 8.14 -3.49 7.47
CA PHE A 314 7.99 -2.31 8.31
C PHE A 314 6.51 -1.92 8.53
N ARG A 315 5.54 -2.67 7.97
CA ARG A 315 4.09 -2.32 8.05
C ARG A 315 3.76 -0.91 7.56
N ALA A 316 4.58 -0.36 6.67
CA ALA A 316 4.35 0.97 6.13
C ALA A 316 3.80 0.86 4.71
N GLN A 317 2.71 1.57 4.46
CA GLN A 317 2.16 1.77 3.12
C GLN A 317 1.64 3.20 2.99
N MET A 318 2.04 3.89 1.93
CA MET A 318 1.51 5.21 1.59
C MET A 318 1.28 5.34 0.10
N ASN A 319 0.21 6.03 -0.30
CA ASN A 319 -0.01 6.34 -1.72
C ASN A 319 0.90 7.50 -2.14
N THR A 320 1.53 7.39 -3.29
CA THR A 320 2.26 8.49 -3.91
C THR A 320 1.38 9.07 -5.02
N VAL A 321 1.01 10.33 -4.88
CA VAL A 321 -0.07 10.94 -5.68
C VAL A 321 0.49 12.10 -6.50
N PRO A 322 0.29 12.13 -7.83
CA PRO A 322 0.72 13.26 -8.63
C PRO A 322 0.09 14.57 -8.13
N GLY A 323 0.92 15.58 -7.88
CA GLY A 323 0.48 16.90 -7.42
C GLY A 323 0.17 17.03 -5.91
N MET A 324 0.37 15.98 -5.11
CA MET A 324 0.19 16.03 -3.66
C MET A 324 1.29 15.24 -2.94
N THR A 325 1.98 15.88 -2.00
CA THR A 325 2.91 15.21 -1.10
C THR A 325 2.15 14.54 0.04
N THR A 326 2.40 13.25 0.25
CA THR A 326 1.94 12.51 1.43
C THR A 326 3.11 12.24 2.37
N TYR A 327 2.83 11.98 3.65
CA TYR A 327 3.85 11.82 4.69
C TYR A 327 3.67 10.52 5.47
N PHE A 328 4.78 9.96 5.94
CA PHE A 328 4.78 8.80 6.81
C PHE A 328 6.01 8.83 7.73
N LYS A 329 5.76 8.82 9.04
CA LYS A 329 6.80 8.71 10.06
C LYS A 329 7.30 7.27 10.13
N PHE A 330 8.60 7.10 10.03
CA PHE A 330 9.22 5.80 9.87
C PHE A 330 10.39 5.67 10.84
N GLN A 331 10.53 4.53 11.52
CA GLN A 331 11.65 4.26 12.41
C GLN A 331 11.98 2.77 12.31
N PRO A 332 13.08 2.38 11.64
CA PRO A 332 13.51 1.00 11.57
C PRO A 332 14.13 0.60 12.91
N ILE A 333 13.86 -0.60 13.39
CA ILE A 333 14.35 -1.10 14.68
C ILE A 333 15.29 -2.30 14.56
N TYR A 334 15.31 -2.95 13.40
CA TYR A 334 16.26 -4.02 13.10
C TYR A 334 17.09 -3.65 11.88
N SER A 335 18.39 -3.93 11.96
CA SER A 335 19.26 -3.86 10.79
C SER A 335 18.92 -4.96 9.78
N SER A 336 19.40 -4.81 8.55
CA SER A 336 19.22 -5.84 7.52
C SER A 336 19.82 -7.18 7.94
N ASP A 337 20.96 -7.17 8.65
CA ASP A 337 21.61 -8.40 9.10
C ASP A 337 20.90 -9.02 10.30
N GLU A 338 20.42 -8.21 11.25
CA GLU A 338 19.58 -8.71 12.36
C GLU A 338 18.30 -9.39 11.83
N MET A 339 17.70 -8.88 10.76
CA MET A 339 16.52 -9.53 10.18
C MET A 339 16.83 -10.83 9.45
N LYS A 340 17.97 -10.94 8.76
CA LYS A 340 18.40 -12.21 8.16
C LYS A 340 18.52 -13.29 9.24
N GLU A 341 19.13 -12.95 10.37
CA GLU A 341 19.25 -13.86 11.52
C GLU A 341 17.88 -14.21 12.12
N LYS A 342 16.99 -13.22 12.31
CA LYS A 342 15.65 -13.45 12.87
C LYS A 342 14.75 -14.32 12.00
N LEU A 343 14.91 -14.22 10.68
CA LEU A 343 14.13 -14.99 9.72
C LEU A 343 14.76 -16.33 9.34
N ASP A 344 16.00 -16.60 9.78
CA ASP A 344 16.82 -17.72 9.31
C ASP A 344 16.90 -17.75 7.77
N ASP A 345 17.07 -16.55 7.17
CA ASP A 345 17.10 -16.35 5.72
C ASP A 345 18.27 -15.41 5.34
N PRO A 346 19.44 -15.96 4.92
CA PRO A 346 20.61 -15.16 4.59
C PRO A 346 20.43 -14.33 3.30
N GLU A 347 19.47 -14.70 2.44
CA GLU A 347 19.17 -14.00 1.18
C GLU A 347 18.14 -12.88 1.38
N PHE A 348 17.68 -12.67 2.62
CA PHE A 348 16.71 -11.65 2.93
C PHE A 348 17.23 -10.25 2.60
N GLU A 349 16.42 -9.50 1.86
CA GLU A 349 16.57 -8.07 1.66
C GLU A 349 15.25 -7.36 1.94
N TYR A 350 15.32 -6.23 2.64
CA TYR A 350 14.16 -5.35 2.67
C TYR A 350 13.94 -4.75 1.28
N ALA A 351 12.67 -4.50 0.96
CA ALA A 351 12.29 -3.93 -0.31
C ALA A 351 11.21 -2.88 -0.14
N LEU A 352 11.33 -1.83 -0.94
CA LEU A 352 10.26 -0.91 -1.28
C LEU A 352 9.59 -1.44 -2.55
N LEU A 353 8.31 -1.74 -2.46
CA LEU A 353 7.49 -2.25 -3.56
C LEU A 353 6.43 -1.24 -3.96
N CYS A 354 6.01 -1.29 -5.22
CA CYS A 354 4.79 -0.61 -5.66
C CYS A 354 3.56 -1.46 -5.34
N ASN A 355 2.62 -0.94 -4.56
CA ASN A 355 1.35 -1.59 -4.21
C ASN A 355 0.11 -0.86 -4.75
N LYS A 356 0.26 -0.15 -5.88
CA LYS A 356 -0.83 0.41 -6.66
C LYS A 356 -0.56 0.23 -8.15
N ILE A 357 -1.50 -0.38 -8.88
CA ILE A 357 -1.32 -0.64 -10.31
C ILE A 357 -1.00 0.67 -11.04
N CYS A 358 0.22 0.77 -11.54
CA CYS A 358 0.77 1.96 -12.19
C CYS A 358 1.14 1.72 -13.66
N GLY A 359 0.76 0.59 -14.28
CA GLY A 359 0.98 0.31 -15.70
C GLY A 359 1.67 -1.05 -15.97
N GLY A 360 2.14 -1.24 -17.21
CA GLY A 360 2.56 -2.55 -17.73
C GLY A 360 3.75 -3.23 -17.02
N SER A 361 4.63 -2.46 -16.37
CA SER A 361 5.78 -3.01 -15.61
C SER A 361 5.63 -2.79 -14.10
N HIS A 362 4.40 -2.62 -13.61
CA HIS A 362 4.11 -2.44 -12.18
C HIS A 362 4.80 -3.47 -11.28
N TYR A 363 4.78 -4.75 -11.69
CA TYR A 363 5.38 -5.86 -10.95
C TYR A 363 6.92 -5.81 -10.84
N LYS A 364 7.60 -4.99 -11.67
CA LYS A 364 9.06 -4.81 -11.62
C LYS A 364 9.50 -3.62 -10.76
N MET A 365 8.56 -2.78 -10.34
CA MET A 365 8.83 -1.53 -9.64
C MET A 365 9.18 -1.79 -8.18
N LYS A 366 10.44 -2.16 -7.94
CA LYS A 366 11.03 -2.39 -6.62
C LYS A 366 12.33 -1.60 -6.45
N MET A 367 12.64 -1.26 -5.21
CA MET A 367 13.92 -0.67 -4.79
C MET A 367 14.44 -1.43 -3.58
N SER A 368 15.74 -1.71 -3.54
CA SER A 368 16.38 -2.38 -2.39
C SER A 368 16.42 -1.41 -1.21
N VAL A 369 16.10 -1.90 -0.02
CA VAL A 369 16.17 -1.14 1.23
C VAL A 369 17.22 -1.80 2.11
N LYS A 370 18.16 -1.01 2.63
CA LYS A 370 19.17 -1.47 3.59
C LYS A 370 19.04 -0.69 4.88
N VAL A 371 18.99 -1.39 6.01
CA VAL A 371 19.08 -0.76 7.33
C VAL A 371 20.43 -1.13 7.90
N LEU A 372 21.28 -0.13 8.10
CA LEU A 372 22.66 -0.29 8.52
C LEU A 372 22.84 0.07 9.99
N GLU A 373 23.87 -0.51 10.60
CA GLU A 373 24.38 -0.09 11.90
C GLU A 373 25.21 1.22 11.75
N PRO A 374 25.44 1.97 12.85
CA PRO A 374 26.08 3.29 12.82
C PRO A 374 27.39 3.39 12.01
N GLU A 375 28.33 2.45 12.22
CA GLU A 375 29.64 2.46 11.57
C GLU A 375 29.51 2.23 10.05
N GLU A 376 28.65 1.30 9.66
CA GLU A 376 28.39 0.97 8.26
C GLU A 376 27.65 2.09 7.55
N TYR A 377 26.68 2.71 8.23
CA TYR A 377 25.94 3.84 7.71
C TYR A 377 26.86 5.03 7.45
N LEU A 378 27.72 5.41 8.41
CA LEU A 378 28.68 6.49 8.22
C LEU A 378 29.67 6.17 7.10
N ALA A 379 30.20 4.94 7.05
CA ALA A 379 31.10 4.51 5.98
C ALA A 379 30.43 4.61 4.60
N TRP A 380 29.16 4.21 4.49
CA TRP A 380 28.37 4.36 3.28
C TRP A 380 28.12 5.83 2.92
N GLN A 381 27.74 6.65 3.90
CA GLN A 381 27.42 8.08 3.74
C GLN A 381 28.60 8.85 3.13
N LYS A 382 29.82 8.55 3.59
CA LYS A 382 31.08 9.13 3.07
C LYS A 382 31.36 8.82 1.61
N THR A 383 30.73 7.80 1.04
CA THR A 383 30.88 7.46 -0.39
C THR A 383 29.96 8.28 -1.30
N LYS A 384 29.08 9.11 -0.73
CA LYS A 384 28.06 9.86 -1.47
C LYS A 384 28.45 11.32 -1.60
N SER A 385 27.92 11.92 -2.65
CA SER A 385 28.00 13.33 -2.92
C SER A 385 26.60 13.92 -2.92
N THR A 386 26.52 15.18 -2.54
CA THR A 386 25.34 16.02 -2.64
C THR A 386 25.05 16.36 -4.12
N TYR A 387 23.94 17.06 -4.35
CA TYR A 387 23.44 17.41 -5.67
C TYR A 387 24.41 18.31 -6.46
N ASP A 388 25.17 19.16 -5.77
CA ASP A 388 26.21 20.00 -6.39
C ASP A 388 27.58 19.31 -6.56
N GLY A 389 27.69 18.06 -6.11
CA GLY A 389 28.89 17.25 -6.23
C GLY A 389 29.90 17.39 -5.09
N THR A 390 29.56 18.10 -4.02
CA THR A 390 30.36 18.12 -2.79
C THR A 390 30.19 16.82 -1.98
N PRO A 391 31.15 16.41 -1.14
CA PRO A 391 30.98 15.24 -0.27
C PRO A 391 29.81 15.43 0.70
N TRP A 392 29.03 14.38 0.96
CA TRP A 392 27.93 14.48 1.95
C TRP A 392 28.46 14.68 3.39
N VAL A 393 29.66 14.19 3.68
CA VAL A 393 30.30 14.29 5.00
C VAL A 393 31.65 14.96 4.82
N GLU A 394 31.88 16.11 5.47
CA GLU A 394 33.10 16.90 5.26
C GLU A 394 34.18 16.71 6.34
N ASP A 395 33.94 16.86 7.66
CA ASP A 395 35.05 16.81 8.63
C ASP A 395 34.77 16.27 10.08
N ASP A 396 33.51 16.03 10.51
CA ASP A 396 33.17 15.69 11.92
C ASP A 396 32.77 14.22 12.15
N GLU A 397 33.56 13.28 11.64
CA GLU A 397 33.21 11.84 11.65
C GLU A 397 33.00 11.24 13.04
N ALA A 398 33.82 11.63 14.02
CA ALA A 398 33.77 11.05 15.36
C ALA A 398 32.48 11.46 16.10
N GLU A 399 32.10 12.73 15.99
CA GLU A 399 30.87 13.26 16.59
C GLU A 399 29.63 12.67 15.91
N MET A 400 29.66 12.56 14.57
CA MET A 400 28.59 11.92 13.80
C MET A 400 28.43 10.44 14.15
N LEU A 401 29.53 9.71 14.31
CA LEU A 401 29.47 8.31 14.74
C LEU A 401 28.90 8.18 16.15
N GLU A 402 29.34 9.02 17.08
CA GLU A 402 28.83 9.03 18.46
C GLU A 402 27.32 9.36 18.48
N TYR A 403 26.88 10.30 17.64
CA TYR A 403 25.47 10.62 17.44
C TYR A 403 24.68 9.42 16.91
N TYR A 404 25.14 8.77 15.84
CA TYR A 404 24.48 7.59 15.25
C TYR A 404 24.44 6.40 16.20
N GLN A 405 25.51 6.16 16.96
CA GLN A 405 25.52 5.16 18.03
C GLN A 405 24.50 5.50 19.12
N SER A 406 24.38 6.77 19.51
CA SER A 406 23.38 7.21 20.49
C SER A 406 21.94 6.96 20.03
N ILE A 407 21.68 7.05 18.72
CA ILE A 407 20.37 6.77 18.11
C ILE A 407 20.08 5.27 18.10
N SER A 408 21.01 4.46 17.59
CA SER A 408 20.83 3.00 17.49
C SER A 408 20.63 2.38 18.88
N ASN A 409 21.40 2.82 19.88
CA ASN A 409 21.30 2.31 21.25
C ASN A 409 19.94 2.57 21.93
N ARG A 410 19.26 3.69 21.62
CA ARG A 410 17.92 4.01 22.17
C ARG A 410 16.84 3.03 21.76
N VAL A 411 17.05 2.27 20.68
CA VAL A 411 16.11 1.22 20.25
C VAL A 411 16.23 -0.02 21.14
N VAL A 412 17.43 -0.35 21.61
CA VAL A 412 17.69 -1.56 22.38
C VAL A 412 17.11 -1.48 23.80
N GLU A 413 16.90 -0.27 24.32
CA GLU A 413 16.38 -0.03 25.68
C GLU A 413 14.85 -0.03 25.79
N ASN A 414 14.11 -0.02 24.68
CA ASN A 414 12.64 -0.05 24.64
C ASN A 414 12.11 -1.41 24.17
#